data_AF-A0A4R3J4I7-F1
#
_entry.id   AF-A0A4R3J4I7-F1
#
_cell.length_a   1.000
_cell.length_b   1.000
_cell.length_c   1.000
_cell.angle_alpha   90.00
_cell.angle_beta   90.00
_cell.angle_gamma   90.00
#
_symmetry.space_group_name_H-M   'P 1'
#
loop_
_entity.id
_entity.type
_entity.pdbx_description
1 polymer ?
#
loop_
_entity_poly.entity_id
_entity_poly.type
_entity_poly.pdbx_seq_one_letter_code
_entity_poly.pdbx_strand_id
1 'polypeptide(L)'
;MKQGIGEILVRLRKESGITQAALREGVCAASELAKIENNQKNPDPFLLDHLFRRLGKSAVRLEYVLSAELYHLYELQYEIQVQICRREYDLTEKLIFEYGNEKKGKGKIHRQFIAQSRAQIAWLQEKESGVVLKYIEEAIMQTVDFKNLWEKGKVLSAEEIRLFLFRWEVLKKAESKEKATLAELWKIVEYIEHRQFEPEELAKVYPYAVLLLNEYGDGSELKTYCIAALENALELLREEGKILYLPEILEACAEIYAKNERHEDHKKAGELLRMRDALVHLELEYGMRFENYRLFSDINRSFKLDYEMIRQNRLACGMTMEELCDGICTWEELSRIERGKCKPNDKTFEKLMEKMNRKRGRIEAYITTADYEMILLEAEMEKALHRFQYEKAEGILKDLSKRLESNYPENCQYLETEKVRIEISRQHLTFADGIQSLISILEKTGYEKEIFTYNLTANEKNILTLIACLYQKWNRKEQAVQILEKLLINYEASSCNPAFMIREWGLVLGNLAGLLEELGDISRPIELCRKRLKTALSAGQGRTLGRSVTIIACVLERKEKDFGEFYDALRLLKLMKMDYRFNCVVDYIKKNGYVEFDEEAV
;
A
#
# COMPACT_ATOMS: atom_id res chain seq x y z
N MET A 1 -13.90 9.76 25.25
CA MET A 1 -14.31 8.63 24.40
C MET A 1 -13.41 8.68 23.18
N LYS A 2 -12.65 7.62 22.85
CA LYS A 2 -11.84 7.63 21.61
C LYS A 2 -12.83 7.73 20.43
N GLN A 3 -12.58 8.67 19.51
CA GLN A 3 -13.31 8.76 18.24
C GLN A 3 -13.18 7.41 17.51
N GLY A 4 -14.31 6.80 17.18
CA GLY A 4 -14.34 5.46 16.56
C GLY A 4 -14.45 5.54 15.04
N ILE A 5 -14.03 4.47 14.36
CA ILE A 5 -14.08 4.36 12.88
C ILE A 5 -15.49 4.61 12.30
N GLY A 6 -16.55 4.35 13.08
CA GLY A 6 -17.93 4.63 12.71
C GLY A 6 -18.21 6.11 12.47
N GLU A 7 -17.60 7.01 13.26
CA GLU A 7 -17.76 8.45 13.09
C GLU A 7 -17.18 8.93 11.76
N ILE A 8 -16.02 8.40 11.38
CA ILE A 8 -15.38 8.66 10.08
C ILE A 8 -16.31 8.23 8.94
N LEU A 9 -16.86 7.00 9.00
CA LEU A 9 -17.78 6.50 7.98
C LEU A 9 -19.05 7.34 7.84
N VAL A 10 -19.68 7.71 8.97
CA VAL A 10 -20.89 8.55 8.97
C VAL A 10 -20.60 9.89 8.31
N ARG A 11 -19.47 10.50 8.68
CA ARG A 11 -19.07 11.81 8.17
C ARG A 11 -18.81 11.77 6.67
N LEU A 12 -17.94 10.86 6.22
CA LEU A 12 -17.66 10.65 4.80
C LEU A 12 -18.93 10.40 4.00
N ARG A 13 -19.80 9.52 4.48
CA ARG A 13 -21.06 9.20 3.81
C ARG A 13 -21.95 10.43 3.65
N LYS A 14 -22.08 11.25 4.70
CA LYS A 14 -22.90 12.48 4.67
C LYS A 14 -22.30 13.54 3.75
N GLU A 15 -20.98 13.73 3.80
CA GLU A 15 -20.24 14.67 2.94
C GLU A 15 -20.38 14.29 1.46
N SER A 16 -20.36 13.00 1.13
CA SER A 16 -20.59 12.50 -0.23
C SER A 16 -22.07 12.41 -0.65
N GLY A 17 -23.02 12.80 0.21
CA GLY A 17 -24.45 12.71 -0.09
C GLY A 17 -24.97 11.27 -0.27
N ILE A 18 -24.25 10.27 0.23
CA ILE A 18 -24.58 8.85 0.06
C ILE A 18 -25.56 8.40 1.15
N THR A 19 -26.59 7.64 0.77
CA THR A 19 -27.52 7.06 1.75
C THR A 19 -26.94 5.77 2.36
N GLN A 20 -27.36 5.41 3.58
CA GLN A 20 -27.00 4.12 4.16
C GLN A 20 -27.46 2.94 3.27
N ALA A 21 -28.60 3.09 2.59
CA ALA A 21 -29.15 2.07 1.70
C ALA A 21 -28.24 1.83 0.49
N ALA A 22 -27.76 2.90 -0.15
CA ALA A 22 -26.83 2.81 -1.27
C ALA A 22 -25.47 2.24 -0.83
N LEU A 23 -24.93 2.69 0.29
CA LEU A 23 -23.62 2.24 0.76
C LEU A 23 -23.60 0.73 1.09
N ARG A 24 -24.64 0.23 1.78
CA ARG A 24 -24.71 -1.18 2.23
C ARG A 24 -25.17 -2.17 1.17
N GLU A 25 -25.66 -1.70 0.02
CA GLU A 25 -26.39 -2.51 -0.95
C GLU A 25 -25.60 -3.77 -1.33
N GLY A 26 -26.23 -4.94 -1.25
CA GLY A 26 -25.57 -6.21 -1.59
C GLY A 26 -24.55 -6.72 -0.56
N VAL A 27 -23.94 -5.85 0.27
CA VAL A 27 -22.81 -6.21 1.14
C VAL A 27 -23.15 -6.44 2.61
N CYS A 28 -24.05 -5.66 3.23
CA CYS A 28 -24.42 -5.88 4.63
C CYS A 28 -25.85 -5.45 4.99
N ALA A 29 -26.31 -5.90 6.17
CA ALA A 29 -27.64 -5.57 6.68
C ALA A 29 -27.72 -4.12 7.20
N ALA A 30 -28.92 -3.51 7.16
CA ALA A 30 -29.15 -2.14 7.64
C ALA A 30 -28.75 -1.98 9.11
N SER A 31 -29.15 -2.95 9.93
CA SER A 31 -28.85 -2.96 11.36
C SER A 31 -27.35 -3.11 11.63
N GLU A 32 -26.61 -3.76 10.74
CA GLU A 32 -25.16 -3.90 10.86
C GLU A 32 -24.45 -2.59 10.56
N LEU A 33 -24.74 -1.95 9.42
CA LEU A 33 -24.17 -0.64 9.07
C LEU A 33 -24.51 0.41 10.14
N ALA A 34 -25.75 0.46 10.62
CA ALA A 34 -26.16 1.39 11.66
C ALA A 34 -25.40 1.19 12.98
N LYS A 35 -25.12 -0.06 13.37
CA LYS A 35 -24.31 -0.35 14.56
C LYS A 35 -22.85 0.04 14.38
N ILE A 36 -22.28 -0.15 13.18
CA ILE A 36 -20.91 0.29 12.86
C ILE A 36 -20.83 1.82 12.92
N GLU A 37 -21.75 2.52 12.25
CA GLU A 37 -21.80 3.98 12.23
C GLU A 37 -21.95 4.62 13.62
N ASN A 38 -22.64 3.94 14.54
CA ASN A 38 -22.80 4.39 15.92
C ASN A 38 -21.71 3.87 16.88
N ASN A 39 -20.61 3.29 16.38
CA ASN A 39 -19.53 2.69 17.18
C ASN A 39 -20.01 1.61 18.19
N GLN A 40 -21.14 0.96 17.91
CA GLN A 40 -21.72 -0.10 18.75
C GLN A 40 -21.21 -1.49 18.38
N LYS A 41 -20.61 -1.64 17.19
CA LYS A 41 -20.05 -2.89 16.68
C LYS A 41 -18.77 -2.58 15.90
N ASN A 42 -17.68 -3.25 16.25
CA ASN A 42 -16.49 -3.23 15.41
C ASN A 42 -16.78 -3.96 14.09
N PRO A 43 -16.55 -3.32 12.94
CA PRO A 43 -16.82 -3.92 11.65
C PRO A 43 -15.86 -5.08 11.39
N ASP A 44 -16.32 -6.05 10.59
CA ASP A 44 -15.40 -7.00 9.97
C ASP A 44 -14.43 -6.22 9.04
N PRO A 45 -13.11 -6.47 9.09
CA PRO A 45 -12.13 -5.74 8.28
C PRO A 45 -12.41 -5.74 6.77
N PHE A 46 -12.86 -6.87 6.20
CA PHE A 46 -13.16 -6.94 4.76
C PHE A 46 -14.40 -6.12 4.41
N LEU A 47 -15.41 -6.14 5.28
CA LEU A 47 -16.58 -5.27 5.14
C LEU A 47 -16.19 -3.80 5.25
N LEU A 48 -15.35 -3.44 6.22
CA LEU A 48 -14.90 -2.07 6.43
C LEU A 48 -14.17 -1.54 5.19
N ASP A 49 -13.21 -2.31 4.67
CA ASP A 49 -12.48 -1.97 3.46
C ASP A 49 -13.44 -1.71 2.29
N HIS A 50 -14.42 -2.59 2.10
CA HIS A 50 -15.40 -2.45 1.02
C HIS A 50 -16.27 -1.18 1.19
N LEU A 51 -16.67 -0.84 2.41
CA LEU A 51 -17.43 0.40 2.69
C LEU A 51 -16.59 1.64 2.39
N PHE A 52 -15.32 1.68 2.79
CA PHE A 52 -14.40 2.77 2.44
C PHE A 52 -14.27 2.93 0.92
N ARG A 53 -14.04 1.82 0.19
CA ARG A 53 -13.90 1.85 -1.27
C ARG A 53 -15.15 2.37 -1.98
N ARG A 54 -16.34 2.05 -1.48
CA ARG A 54 -17.62 2.61 -1.99
C ARG A 54 -17.82 4.08 -1.66
N LEU A 55 -17.20 4.60 -0.61
CA LEU A 55 -17.12 6.03 -0.33
C LEU A 55 -16.03 6.73 -1.17
N GLY A 56 -15.33 5.98 -2.02
CA GLY A 56 -14.23 6.48 -2.84
C GLY A 56 -12.95 6.77 -2.05
N LYS A 57 -12.82 6.17 -0.86
CA LYS A 57 -11.71 6.37 0.10
C LYS A 57 -10.97 5.05 0.37
N SER A 58 -9.73 5.13 0.85
CA SER A 58 -8.90 3.95 1.12
C SER A 58 -8.66 3.71 2.61
N ALA A 59 -8.63 2.45 3.01
CA ALA A 59 -8.28 2.03 4.36
C ALA A 59 -6.76 1.77 4.54
N VAL A 60 -5.91 2.09 3.55
CA VAL A 60 -4.46 1.79 3.58
C VAL A 60 -3.73 2.48 4.74
N ARG A 61 -4.26 3.61 5.23
CA ARG A 61 -3.70 4.35 6.37
C ARG A 61 -4.15 3.84 7.73
N LEU A 62 -5.01 2.82 7.75
CA LEU A 62 -5.49 2.18 8.96
C LEU A 62 -4.70 0.90 9.23
N GLU A 63 -4.16 0.78 10.44
CA GLU A 63 -3.59 -0.45 11.01
C GLU A 63 -4.71 -1.28 11.64
N TYR A 64 -4.84 -2.54 11.22
CA TYR A 64 -5.83 -3.46 11.79
C TYR A 64 -5.17 -4.46 12.74
N VAL A 65 -5.76 -4.63 13.92
CA VAL A 65 -5.40 -5.69 14.86
C VAL A 65 -6.28 -6.92 14.62
N LEU A 66 -5.74 -7.90 13.91
CA LEU A 66 -6.44 -9.09 13.44
C LEU A 66 -6.24 -10.28 14.39
N SER A 67 -7.24 -11.17 14.39
CA SER A 67 -7.09 -12.53 14.91
C SER A 67 -6.41 -13.44 13.89
N ALA A 68 -5.77 -14.52 14.32
CA ALA A 68 -5.12 -15.51 13.44
C ALA A 68 -6.01 -15.95 12.25
N GLU A 69 -7.28 -16.29 12.51
CA GLU A 69 -8.23 -16.72 11.47
C GLU A 69 -8.53 -15.66 10.39
N LEU A 70 -8.58 -14.37 10.78
CA LEU A 70 -8.86 -13.28 9.85
C LEU A 70 -7.60 -12.92 9.05
N TYR A 71 -6.45 -12.94 9.72
CA TYR A 71 -5.17 -12.74 9.07
C TYR A 71 -4.89 -13.83 8.01
N HIS A 72 -5.19 -15.10 8.31
CA HIS A 72 -5.06 -16.23 7.37
C HIS A 72 -5.80 -15.96 6.05
N LEU A 73 -7.00 -15.36 6.10
CA LEU A 73 -7.73 -15.00 4.89
C LEU A 73 -7.02 -13.95 4.05
N TYR A 74 -6.43 -12.92 4.68
CA TYR A 74 -5.65 -11.91 3.94
C TYR A 74 -4.38 -12.53 3.33
N GLU A 75 -3.71 -13.43 4.07
CA GLU A 75 -2.53 -14.14 3.57
C GLU A 75 -2.87 -15.02 2.37
N LEU A 76 -3.96 -15.78 2.43
CA LEU A 76 -4.45 -16.55 1.29
C LEU A 76 -4.81 -15.66 0.10
N GLN A 77 -5.49 -14.51 0.30
CA GLN A 77 -5.78 -13.58 -0.79
C GLN A 77 -4.51 -13.03 -1.46
N TYR A 78 -3.48 -12.74 -0.65
CA TYR A 78 -2.18 -12.32 -1.16
C TYR A 78 -1.52 -13.42 -1.97
N GLU A 79 -1.37 -14.61 -1.40
CA GLU A 79 -0.71 -15.73 -2.07
C GLU A 79 -1.43 -16.13 -3.36
N ILE A 80 -2.76 -16.20 -3.37
CA ILE A 80 -3.55 -16.48 -4.59
C ILE A 80 -3.18 -15.49 -5.69
N GLN A 81 -3.15 -14.20 -5.41
CA GLN A 81 -2.83 -13.19 -6.43
C GLN A 81 -1.37 -13.29 -6.91
N VAL A 82 -0.43 -13.52 -6.00
CA VAL A 82 0.99 -13.72 -6.35
C VAL A 82 1.16 -14.95 -7.24
N GLN A 83 0.52 -16.08 -6.91
CA GLN A 83 0.63 -17.28 -7.72
C GLN A 83 -0.05 -17.14 -9.10
N ILE A 84 -1.16 -16.41 -9.21
CA ILE A 84 -1.74 -16.03 -10.51
C ILE A 84 -0.72 -15.20 -11.31
N CYS A 85 -0.07 -14.22 -10.67
CA CYS A 85 0.93 -13.38 -11.31
C CYS A 85 2.14 -14.18 -11.79
N ARG A 86 2.55 -15.21 -11.04
CA ARG A 86 3.61 -16.16 -11.41
C ARG A 86 3.19 -17.21 -12.44
N ARG A 87 1.90 -17.30 -12.76
CA ARG A 87 1.29 -18.31 -13.63
C ARG A 87 1.33 -19.74 -13.04
N GLU A 88 1.37 -19.85 -11.70
CA GLU A 88 1.37 -21.11 -10.95
C GLU A 88 -0.07 -21.57 -10.65
N TYR A 89 -0.79 -22.00 -11.69
CA TYR A 89 -2.23 -22.23 -11.62
C TYR A 89 -2.64 -23.41 -10.72
N ASP A 90 -1.88 -24.51 -10.70
CA ASP A 90 -2.19 -25.68 -9.87
C ASP A 90 -2.10 -25.36 -8.38
N LEU A 91 -1.10 -24.56 -7.99
CA LEU A 91 -0.97 -24.06 -6.62
C LEU A 91 -2.10 -23.06 -6.30
N THR A 92 -2.42 -22.18 -7.25
CA THR A 92 -3.49 -21.20 -7.11
C THR A 92 -4.84 -21.86 -6.81
N GLU A 93 -5.23 -22.92 -7.55
CA GLU A 93 -6.49 -23.61 -7.31
C GLU A 93 -6.56 -24.30 -5.95
N LYS A 94 -5.42 -24.82 -5.45
CA LYS A 94 -5.33 -25.37 -4.07
C LYS A 94 -5.56 -24.28 -3.03
N LEU A 95 -4.95 -23.11 -3.20
CA LEU A 95 -5.13 -21.97 -2.30
C LEU A 95 -6.57 -21.42 -2.34
N ILE A 96 -7.19 -21.33 -3.53
CA ILE A 96 -8.60 -20.94 -3.67
C ILE A 96 -9.52 -21.93 -2.95
N PHE A 97 -9.24 -23.24 -3.06
CA PHE A 97 -10.01 -24.27 -2.36
C PHE A 97 -9.86 -24.14 -0.84
N GLU A 98 -8.65 -23.93 -0.33
CA GLU A 98 -8.40 -23.69 1.09
C GLU A 98 -9.18 -22.47 1.59
N TYR A 99 -9.03 -21.33 0.91
CA TYR A 99 -9.72 -20.08 1.23
C TYR A 99 -11.26 -20.23 1.25
N GLY A 100 -11.83 -20.98 0.30
CA GLY A 100 -13.28 -21.22 0.24
C GLY A 100 -13.81 -22.15 1.35
N ASN A 101 -12.95 -23.00 1.92
CA ASN A 101 -13.32 -23.92 3.00
C ASN A 101 -13.21 -23.27 4.39
N GLU A 102 -12.49 -22.16 4.51
CA GLU A 102 -12.40 -21.40 5.75
C GLU A 102 -13.78 -20.93 6.24
N LYS A 103 -14.03 -21.07 7.55
CA LYS A 103 -15.36 -20.76 8.13
C LYS A 103 -15.77 -19.31 7.88
N LYS A 104 -14.82 -18.38 7.96
CA LYS A 104 -15.02 -16.95 7.71
C LYS A 104 -15.00 -16.58 6.22
N GLY A 105 -14.48 -17.45 5.35
CA GLY A 105 -14.41 -17.26 3.89
C GLY A 105 -15.73 -17.44 3.13
N LYS A 106 -16.88 -17.50 3.82
CA LYS A 106 -18.19 -17.83 3.20
C LYS A 106 -19.05 -16.62 2.84
N GLY A 107 -18.62 -15.41 3.19
CA GLY A 107 -19.32 -14.16 2.89
C GLY A 107 -19.34 -13.82 1.40
N LYS A 108 -20.21 -12.89 1.01
CA LYS A 108 -20.34 -12.43 -0.39
C LYS A 108 -19.05 -11.83 -0.94
N ILE A 109 -18.36 -11.01 -0.15
CA ILE A 109 -17.07 -10.40 -0.51
C ILE A 109 -16.01 -11.50 -0.79
N HIS A 110 -16.00 -12.57 0.01
CA HIS A 110 -15.08 -13.69 -0.21
C HIS A 110 -15.42 -14.50 -1.46
N ARG A 111 -16.71 -14.74 -1.75
CA ARG A 111 -17.14 -15.40 -2.99
C ARG A 111 -16.85 -14.55 -4.22
N GLN A 112 -16.97 -13.23 -4.13
CA GLN A 112 -16.56 -12.31 -5.20
C GLN A 112 -15.08 -12.50 -5.49
N PHE A 113 -14.23 -12.49 -4.46
CA PHE A 113 -12.80 -12.74 -4.60
C PHE A 113 -12.50 -14.08 -5.28
N ILE A 114 -13.16 -15.17 -4.88
CA ILE A 114 -12.95 -16.49 -5.52
C ILE A 114 -13.32 -16.47 -7.01
N ALA A 115 -14.49 -15.93 -7.35
CA ALA A 115 -14.96 -15.85 -8.72
C ALA A 115 -14.05 -14.96 -9.59
N GLN A 116 -13.59 -13.84 -9.04
CA GLN A 116 -12.69 -12.92 -9.74
C GLN A 116 -11.32 -13.55 -10.01
N SER A 117 -10.78 -14.32 -9.04
CA SER A 117 -9.53 -15.07 -9.24
C SER A 117 -9.68 -16.11 -10.34
N ARG A 118 -10.80 -16.85 -10.38
CA ARG A 118 -11.09 -17.82 -11.44
C ARG A 118 -11.27 -17.17 -12.82
N ALA A 119 -11.92 -16.01 -12.87
CA ALA A 119 -12.02 -15.23 -14.11
C ALA A 119 -10.63 -14.85 -14.64
N GLN A 120 -9.75 -14.36 -13.75
CA GLN A 120 -8.40 -13.98 -14.12
C GLN A 120 -7.56 -15.18 -14.59
N ILE A 121 -7.66 -16.34 -13.93
CA ILE A 121 -6.98 -17.56 -14.36
C ILE A 121 -7.48 -17.97 -15.75
N ALA A 122 -8.80 -18.02 -15.95
CA ALA A 122 -9.39 -18.40 -17.23
C ALA A 122 -8.95 -17.48 -18.38
N TRP A 123 -8.84 -16.18 -18.10
CA TRP A 123 -8.34 -15.19 -19.05
C TRP A 123 -6.87 -15.39 -19.41
N LEU A 124 -5.99 -15.56 -18.41
CA LEU A 124 -4.56 -15.77 -18.65
C LEU A 124 -4.23 -17.14 -19.27
N GLN A 125 -5.16 -18.10 -19.18
CA GLN A 125 -5.11 -19.37 -19.88
C GLN A 125 -5.77 -19.32 -21.27
N GLU A 126 -6.21 -18.14 -21.72
CA GLU A 126 -6.85 -17.94 -23.03
C GLU A 126 -8.06 -18.86 -23.26
N LYS A 127 -8.82 -19.15 -22.19
CA LYS A 127 -10.07 -19.91 -22.30
C LYS A 127 -11.12 -19.09 -23.06
N GLU A 128 -12.10 -19.79 -23.62
CA GLU A 128 -13.21 -19.15 -24.34
C GLU A 128 -13.87 -18.04 -23.52
N SER A 129 -14.21 -16.93 -24.19
CA SER A 129 -14.80 -15.75 -23.55
C SER A 129 -16.03 -16.07 -22.70
N GLY A 130 -16.84 -17.05 -23.08
CA GLY A 130 -18.01 -17.49 -22.29
C GLY A 130 -17.65 -18.03 -20.91
N VAL A 131 -16.51 -18.74 -20.77
CA VAL A 131 -16.03 -19.24 -19.48
C VAL A 131 -15.57 -18.10 -18.59
N VAL A 132 -14.85 -17.13 -19.16
CA VAL A 132 -14.37 -15.94 -18.45
C VAL A 132 -15.57 -15.09 -17.99
N LEU A 133 -16.53 -14.81 -18.88
CA LEU A 133 -17.73 -14.04 -18.57
C LEU A 133 -18.55 -14.65 -17.45
N LYS A 134 -18.73 -15.97 -17.45
CA LYS A 134 -19.44 -16.67 -16.38
C LYS A 134 -18.87 -16.33 -15.00
N TYR A 135 -17.55 -16.39 -14.85
CA TYR A 135 -16.90 -16.07 -13.57
C TYR A 135 -16.95 -14.59 -13.22
N ILE A 136 -16.80 -13.69 -14.20
CA ILE A 136 -16.90 -12.24 -13.97
C ILE A 136 -18.32 -11.87 -13.51
N GLU A 137 -19.35 -12.38 -14.18
CA GLU A 137 -20.75 -12.11 -13.82
C GLU A 137 -21.10 -12.72 -12.45
N GLU A 138 -20.59 -13.92 -12.14
CA GLU A 138 -20.69 -14.50 -10.80
C GLU A 138 -20.09 -13.59 -9.72
N ALA A 139 -18.91 -13.00 -9.99
CA ALA A 139 -18.23 -12.09 -9.07
C ALA A 139 -19.02 -10.79 -8.85
N ILE A 140 -19.54 -10.19 -9.93
CA ILE A 140 -20.33 -8.95 -9.87
C ILE A 140 -21.60 -9.17 -9.03
N MET A 141 -22.34 -10.25 -9.30
CA MET A 141 -23.62 -10.54 -8.62
C MET A 141 -23.49 -10.78 -7.11
N GLN A 142 -22.28 -10.99 -6.58
CA GLN A 142 -22.10 -11.12 -5.14
C GLN A 142 -22.34 -9.80 -4.39
N THR A 143 -21.91 -8.66 -4.93
CA THR A 143 -21.95 -7.36 -4.22
C THR A 143 -22.80 -6.30 -4.93
N VAL A 144 -23.06 -6.46 -6.23
CA VAL A 144 -23.82 -5.50 -7.05
C VAL A 144 -25.08 -6.16 -7.59
N ASP A 145 -26.21 -5.45 -7.53
CA ASP A 145 -27.40 -5.83 -8.29
C ASP A 145 -27.17 -5.48 -9.75
N PHE A 146 -27.10 -6.52 -10.59
CA PHE A 146 -26.81 -6.40 -12.01
C PHE A 146 -27.93 -5.69 -12.78
N LYS A 147 -29.15 -5.65 -12.22
CA LYS A 147 -30.29 -4.94 -12.81
C LYS A 147 -30.13 -3.44 -12.49
N ASN A 148 -29.99 -2.64 -13.55
CA ASN A 148 -29.94 -1.17 -13.51
C ASN A 148 -28.62 -0.55 -12.99
N LEU A 149 -27.51 -0.99 -13.60
CA LEU A 149 -26.13 -0.67 -13.25
C LEU A 149 -25.74 0.82 -13.13
N TRP A 150 -26.52 1.73 -13.74
CA TRP A 150 -26.20 3.15 -13.84
C TRP A 150 -27.34 4.05 -13.35
N GLU A 151 -28.28 3.49 -12.58
CA GLU A 151 -29.35 4.28 -11.98
C GLU A 151 -28.80 5.30 -10.98
N LYS A 152 -29.49 6.46 -10.92
CA LYS A 152 -29.17 7.51 -9.95
C LYS A 152 -29.21 6.95 -8.52
N GLY A 153 -28.10 7.11 -7.80
CA GLY A 153 -27.96 6.67 -6.40
C GLY A 153 -27.20 5.36 -6.21
N LYS A 154 -26.80 4.66 -7.28
CA LYS A 154 -25.90 3.49 -7.19
C LYS A 154 -24.47 3.92 -6.87
N VAL A 155 -23.86 3.19 -5.94
CA VAL A 155 -22.55 3.51 -5.35
C VAL A 155 -21.65 2.29 -5.53
N LEU A 156 -20.75 2.37 -6.51
CA LEU A 156 -19.78 1.33 -6.81
C LEU A 156 -18.40 1.74 -6.28
N SER A 157 -17.65 0.74 -5.83
CA SER A 157 -16.23 0.84 -5.53
C SER A 157 -15.36 0.73 -6.79
N ALA A 158 -14.10 1.15 -6.71
CA ALA A 158 -13.13 0.98 -7.80
C ALA A 158 -12.97 -0.49 -8.24
N GLU A 159 -13.02 -1.44 -7.29
CA GLU A 159 -12.95 -2.88 -7.58
C GLU A 159 -14.17 -3.39 -8.34
N GLU A 160 -15.37 -2.96 -7.94
CA GLU A 160 -16.62 -3.31 -8.65
C GLU A 160 -16.63 -2.73 -10.06
N ILE A 161 -16.20 -1.48 -10.23
CA ILE A 161 -16.06 -0.85 -11.55
C ILE A 161 -15.06 -1.62 -12.42
N ARG A 162 -13.95 -2.08 -11.84
CA ARG A 162 -12.93 -2.85 -12.56
C ARG A 162 -13.47 -4.17 -13.10
N LEU A 163 -14.37 -4.84 -12.36
CA LEU A 163 -15.07 -6.04 -12.86
C LEU A 163 -15.92 -5.72 -14.09
N PHE A 164 -16.56 -4.54 -14.14
CA PHE A 164 -17.33 -4.11 -15.31
C PHE A 164 -16.45 -3.79 -16.51
N LEU A 165 -15.32 -3.11 -16.31
CA LEU A 165 -14.32 -2.88 -17.36
C LEU A 165 -13.79 -4.22 -17.91
N PHE A 166 -13.53 -5.18 -17.03
CA PHE A 166 -13.05 -6.49 -17.44
C PHE A 166 -14.11 -7.28 -18.21
N ARG A 167 -15.36 -7.24 -17.76
CA ARG A 167 -16.49 -7.79 -18.52
C ARG A 167 -16.60 -7.15 -19.90
N TRP A 168 -16.45 -5.83 -19.99
CA TRP A 168 -16.50 -5.08 -21.24
C TRP A 168 -15.39 -5.54 -22.20
N GLU A 169 -14.14 -5.67 -21.72
CA GLU A 169 -13.01 -6.13 -22.54
C GLU A 169 -13.27 -7.54 -23.11
N VAL A 170 -13.75 -8.46 -22.26
CA VAL A 170 -14.03 -9.84 -22.68
C VAL A 170 -15.15 -9.89 -23.74
N LEU A 171 -16.23 -9.13 -23.56
CA LEU A 171 -17.31 -9.04 -24.55
C LEU A 171 -16.86 -8.38 -25.86
N LYS A 172 -15.94 -7.41 -25.78
CA LYS A 172 -15.41 -6.74 -26.97
C LYS A 172 -14.57 -7.68 -27.83
N LYS A 173 -13.76 -8.52 -27.18
CA LYS A 173 -12.91 -9.53 -27.84
C LYS A 173 -13.65 -10.82 -28.22
N ALA A 174 -14.85 -11.05 -27.68
CA ALA A 174 -15.64 -12.24 -28.01
C ALA A 174 -16.07 -12.26 -29.48
N GLU A 175 -16.11 -13.47 -30.06
CA GLU A 175 -16.64 -13.73 -31.41
C GLU A 175 -18.18 -13.70 -31.48
N SER A 176 -18.86 -13.37 -30.38
CA SER A 176 -20.33 -13.33 -30.28
C SER A 176 -20.95 -12.16 -31.03
N LYS A 177 -22.24 -12.30 -31.38
CA LYS A 177 -23.06 -11.24 -32.01
C LYS A 177 -23.32 -10.06 -31.06
N GLU A 178 -23.39 -10.31 -29.76
CA GLU A 178 -23.57 -9.28 -28.74
C GLU A 178 -22.19 -8.75 -28.33
N LYS A 179 -21.81 -7.61 -28.89
CA LYS A 179 -20.53 -6.95 -28.63
C LYS A 179 -20.74 -5.73 -27.74
N ALA A 180 -19.83 -5.53 -26.80
CA ALA A 180 -19.81 -4.32 -26.00
C ALA A 180 -19.59 -3.07 -26.87
N THR A 181 -20.31 -2.00 -26.55
CA THR A 181 -20.29 -0.74 -27.31
C THR A 181 -19.37 0.29 -26.65
N LEU A 182 -18.81 1.21 -27.43
CA LEU A 182 -18.02 2.32 -26.88
C LEU A 182 -18.86 3.23 -25.97
N ALA A 183 -20.16 3.36 -26.23
CA ALA A 183 -21.07 4.13 -25.39
C ALA A 183 -21.18 3.54 -23.96
N GLU A 184 -21.07 2.22 -23.80
CA GLU A 184 -21.04 1.59 -22.47
C GLU A 184 -19.74 1.88 -21.74
N LEU A 185 -18.60 1.84 -22.43
CA LEU A 185 -17.30 2.19 -21.84
C LEU A 185 -17.27 3.65 -21.40
N TRP A 186 -17.79 4.55 -22.23
CA TRP A 186 -17.90 5.96 -21.89
C TRP A 186 -18.73 6.22 -20.64
N LYS A 187 -19.85 5.51 -20.45
CA LYS A 187 -20.64 5.61 -19.21
C LYS A 187 -19.84 5.19 -17.98
N ILE A 188 -18.98 4.18 -18.10
CA ILE A 188 -18.12 3.75 -16.99
C ILE A 188 -17.10 4.85 -16.67
N VAL A 189 -16.50 5.45 -17.70
CA VAL A 189 -15.50 6.52 -17.56
C VAL A 189 -16.12 7.77 -16.92
N GLU A 190 -17.27 8.23 -17.42
CA GLU A 190 -18.03 9.33 -16.83
C GLU A 190 -18.35 9.06 -15.35
N TYR A 191 -18.73 7.82 -15.02
CA TYR A 191 -18.97 7.43 -13.63
C TYR A 191 -17.71 7.56 -12.77
N ILE A 192 -16.54 7.10 -13.26
CA ILE A 192 -15.27 7.21 -12.54
C ILE A 192 -14.93 8.69 -12.28
N GLU A 193 -15.01 9.54 -13.30
CA GLU A 193 -14.66 10.96 -13.23
C GLU A 193 -15.59 11.74 -12.28
N HIS A 194 -16.88 11.38 -12.21
CA HIS A 194 -17.83 12.05 -11.32
C HIS A 194 -17.75 11.62 -9.85
N ARG A 195 -17.23 10.43 -9.54
CA ARG A 195 -17.31 9.85 -8.18
C ARG A 195 -16.29 10.39 -7.18
N GLN A 196 -15.39 11.29 -7.61
CA GLN A 196 -14.38 11.94 -6.76
C GLN A 196 -13.60 10.94 -5.89
N PHE A 197 -13.11 9.86 -6.52
CA PHE A 197 -12.21 8.92 -5.86
C PHE A 197 -10.96 9.64 -5.37
N GLU A 198 -10.48 9.28 -4.18
CA GLU A 198 -9.13 9.68 -3.78
C GLU A 198 -8.09 9.03 -4.71
N PRO A 199 -6.90 9.63 -4.87
CA PRO A 199 -5.89 9.13 -5.81
C PRO A 199 -5.55 7.64 -5.67
N GLU A 200 -5.44 7.13 -4.44
CA GLU A 200 -5.13 5.70 -4.17
C GLU A 200 -6.22 4.75 -4.71
N GLU A 201 -7.51 5.15 -4.64
CA GLU A 201 -8.62 4.36 -5.19
C GLU A 201 -8.82 4.62 -6.69
N LEU A 202 -8.51 5.83 -7.18
CA LEU A 202 -8.60 6.15 -8.60
C LEU A 202 -7.55 5.38 -9.41
N ALA A 203 -6.32 5.26 -8.89
CA ALA A 203 -5.21 4.55 -9.52
C ALA A 203 -5.53 3.06 -9.78
N LYS A 204 -6.46 2.50 -9.00
CA LYS A 204 -6.92 1.12 -9.12
C LYS A 204 -7.82 0.90 -10.34
N VAL A 205 -8.42 1.91 -10.95
CA VAL A 205 -9.45 1.68 -11.97
C VAL A 205 -9.33 2.58 -13.19
N TYR A 206 -8.93 3.83 -12.99
CA TYR A 206 -8.83 4.82 -14.07
C TYR A 206 -7.83 4.41 -15.17
N PRO A 207 -6.62 3.92 -14.86
CA PRO A 207 -5.67 3.51 -15.91
C PRO A 207 -6.22 2.43 -16.84
N TYR A 208 -6.97 1.48 -16.29
CA TYR A 208 -7.58 0.42 -17.10
C TYR A 208 -8.67 0.95 -18.03
N ALA A 209 -9.53 1.85 -17.54
CA ALA A 209 -10.56 2.48 -18.36
C ALA A 209 -9.95 3.27 -19.52
N VAL A 210 -8.87 4.02 -19.24
CA VAL A 210 -8.15 4.82 -20.24
C VAL A 210 -7.47 3.94 -21.28
N LEU A 211 -6.84 2.83 -20.88
CA LEU A 211 -6.24 1.87 -21.83
C LEU A 211 -7.29 1.32 -22.80
N LEU A 212 -8.46 0.92 -22.30
CA LEU A 212 -9.56 0.42 -23.14
C LEU A 212 -10.10 1.51 -24.08
N LEU A 213 -10.20 2.76 -23.62
CA LEU A 213 -10.61 3.87 -24.47
C LEU A 213 -9.58 4.15 -25.57
N ASN A 214 -8.29 4.09 -25.25
CA ASN A 214 -7.22 4.29 -26.22
C ASN A 214 -7.17 3.17 -27.27
N GLU A 215 -7.35 1.91 -26.85
CA GLU A 215 -7.29 0.74 -27.74
C GLU A 215 -8.48 0.68 -28.70
N TYR A 216 -9.69 1.00 -28.24
CA TYR A 216 -10.92 0.80 -29.03
C TYR A 216 -11.59 2.09 -29.51
N GLY A 217 -11.11 3.25 -29.09
CA GLY A 217 -11.65 4.55 -29.49
C GLY A 217 -11.32 4.93 -30.93
N ASP A 218 -12.29 5.52 -31.63
CA ASP A 218 -12.09 6.13 -32.95
C ASP A 218 -12.65 7.56 -33.01
N GLY A 219 -12.06 8.40 -33.87
CA GLY A 219 -12.41 9.82 -34.04
C GLY A 219 -11.38 10.81 -33.47
N SER A 220 -11.33 12.01 -34.03
CA SER A 220 -10.32 13.04 -33.69
C SER A 220 -10.50 13.62 -32.28
N GLU A 221 -11.74 13.91 -31.86
CA GLU A 221 -12.01 14.49 -30.53
C GLU A 221 -11.71 13.48 -29.40
N LEU A 222 -12.07 12.21 -29.62
CA LEU A 222 -11.75 11.12 -28.71
C LEU A 222 -10.24 10.92 -28.57
N LYS A 223 -9.48 11.05 -29.67
CA LYS A 223 -8.01 11.01 -29.62
C LYS A 223 -7.42 12.10 -28.74
N THR A 224 -7.90 13.35 -28.85
CA THR A 224 -7.42 14.44 -27.99
C THR A 224 -7.70 14.16 -26.51
N TYR A 225 -8.90 13.66 -26.19
CA TYR A 225 -9.23 13.24 -24.82
C TYR A 225 -8.32 12.10 -24.34
N CYS A 226 -8.13 11.04 -25.13
CA CYS A 226 -7.31 9.89 -24.77
C CYS A 226 -5.85 10.27 -24.48
N ILE A 227 -5.27 11.22 -25.23
CA ILE A 227 -3.91 11.71 -24.97
C ILE A 227 -3.80 12.31 -23.56
N ALA A 228 -4.68 13.25 -23.22
CA ALA A 228 -4.68 13.87 -21.90
C ALA A 228 -5.01 12.86 -20.79
N ALA A 229 -5.92 11.92 -21.06
CA ALA A 229 -6.31 10.88 -20.11
C ALA A 229 -5.16 9.91 -19.82
N LEU A 230 -4.35 9.54 -20.83
CA LEU A 230 -3.17 8.70 -20.68
C LEU A 230 -2.07 9.38 -19.88
N GLU A 231 -1.79 10.66 -20.15
CA GLU A 231 -0.84 11.44 -19.36
C GLU A 231 -1.27 11.54 -17.89
N ASN A 232 -2.56 11.78 -17.65
CA ASN A 232 -3.12 11.78 -16.28
C ASN A 232 -3.02 10.41 -15.61
N ALA A 233 -3.28 9.32 -16.33
CA ALA A 233 -3.15 7.97 -15.81
C ALA A 233 -1.69 7.62 -15.48
N LEU A 234 -0.74 8.02 -16.33
CA LEU A 234 0.69 7.87 -16.08
C LEU A 234 1.11 8.60 -14.80
N GLU A 235 0.76 9.88 -14.67
CA GLU A 235 1.11 10.65 -13.48
C GLU A 235 0.45 10.08 -12.22
N LEU A 236 -0.81 9.65 -12.30
CA LEU A 236 -1.50 9.01 -11.18
C LEU A 236 -0.78 7.73 -10.70
N LEU A 237 -0.38 6.86 -11.62
CA LEU A 237 0.35 5.64 -11.30
C LEU A 237 1.74 5.93 -10.69
N ARG A 238 2.46 6.92 -11.22
CA ARG A 238 3.78 7.34 -10.71
C ARG A 238 3.67 7.97 -9.32
N GLU A 239 2.65 8.80 -9.10
CA GLU A 239 2.39 9.47 -7.82
C GLU A 239 1.99 8.46 -6.74
N GLU A 240 1.10 7.53 -7.07
CA GLU A 240 0.71 6.45 -6.16
C GLU A 240 1.71 5.29 -6.08
N GLY A 241 2.67 5.26 -7.01
CA GLY A 241 3.72 4.26 -7.08
C GLY A 241 3.20 2.85 -7.33
N LYS A 242 2.16 2.73 -8.15
CA LYS A 242 1.54 1.46 -8.57
C LYS A 242 2.20 0.99 -9.87
N ILE A 243 2.41 -0.32 -9.98
CA ILE A 243 3.04 -0.92 -11.17
C ILE A 243 2.03 -1.60 -12.11
N LEU A 244 0.84 -1.97 -11.61
CA LEU A 244 -0.23 -2.51 -12.45
C LEU A 244 -0.64 -1.50 -13.53
N TYR A 245 -0.71 -1.95 -14.78
CA TYR A 245 -0.98 -1.13 -15.99
C TYR A 245 0.12 -0.14 -16.38
N LEU A 246 1.16 0.05 -15.56
CA LEU A 246 2.19 1.05 -15.83
C LEU A 246 2.99 0.74 -17.10
N PRO A 247 3.40 -0.52 -17.39
CA PRO A 247 4.03 -0.86 -18.66
C PRO A 247 3.14 -0.52 -19.87
N GLU A 248 1.86 -0.90 -19.83
CA GLU A 248 0.92 -0.65 -20.94
C GLU A 248 0.64 0.84 -21.15
N ILE A 249 0.57 1.62 -20.06
CA ILE A 249 0.41 3.08 -20.14
C ILE A 249 1.66 3.74 -20.71
N LEU A 250 2.86 3.31 -20.31
CA LEU A 250 4.12 3.83 -20.85
C LEU A 250 4.22 3.60 -22.36
N GLU A 251 3.85 2.41 -22.82
CA GLU A 251 3.80 2.04 -24.23
C GLU A 251 2.79 2.90 -25.00
N ALA A 252 1.55 3.00 -24.51
CA ALA A 252 0.52 3.82 -25.13
C ALA A 252 0.92 5.32 -25.22
N CYS A 253 1.53 5.87 -24.16
CA CYS A 253 2.09 7.22 -24.19
C CYS A 253 3.23 7.35 -25.20
N ALA A 254 4.15 6.38 -25.26
CA ALA A 254 5.26 6.41 -26.21
C ALA A 254 4.79 6.38 -27.67
N GLU A 255 3.77 5.58 -27.99
CA GLU A 255 3.18 5.55 -29.33
C GLU A 255 2.58 6.89 -29.76
N ILE A 256 2.00 7.65 -28.83
CA ILE A 256 1.47 8.98 -29.10
C ILE A 256 2.60 9.93 -29.45
N TYR A 257 3.65 9.99 -28.61
CA TYR A 257 4.78 10.87 -28.85
C TYR A 257 5.54 10.50 -30.13
N ALA A 258 5.66 9.21 -30.45
CA ALA A 258 6.31 8.74 -31.67
C ALA A 258 5.57 9.10 -32.97
N LYS A 259 4.27 9.44 -32.90
CA LYS A 259 3.48 9.90 -34.06
C LYS A 259 3.66 11.39 -34.36
N ASN A 260 4.25 12.15 -33.45
CA ASN A 260 4.53 13.58 -33.65
C ASN A 260 5.84 13.76 -34.44
N GLU A 261 5.92 14.79 -35.27
CA GLU A 261 7.12 15.07 -36.10
C GLU A 261 8.28 15.73 -35.31
N ARG A 262 8.10 16.02 -34.02
CA ARG A 262 9.09 16.76 -33.21
C ARG A 262 10.15 15.81 -32.65
N HIS A 263 11.42 16.16 -32.83
CA HIS A 263 12.54 15.39 -32.28
C HIS A 263 12.46 15.17 -30.77
N GLU A 264 12.00 16.19 -30.01
CA GLU A 264 11.81 16.09 -28.56
C GLU A 264 10.77 15.03 -28.17
N ASP A 265 9.70 14.88 -28.95
CA ASP A 265 8.67 13.87 -28.71
C ASP A 265 9.23 12.46 -28.97
N HIS A 266 10.02 12.27 -30.02
CA HIS A 266 10.71 11.00 -30.26
C HIS A 266 11.69 10.63 -29.13
N LYS A 267 12.43 11.61 -28.59
CA LYS A 267 13.30 11.39 -27.43
C LYS A 267 12.48 10.95 -26.22
N LYS A 268 11.37 11.63 -25.94
CA LYS A 268 10.45 11.28 -24.84
C LYS A 268 9.84 9.89 -25.02
N ALA A 269 9.45 9.51 -26.23
CA ALA A 269 8.97 8.15 -26.53
C ALA A 269 10.03 7.09 -26.19
N GLY A 270 11.29 7.32 -26.59
CA GLY A 270 12.41 6.44 -26.26
C GLY A 270 12.66 6.32 -24.75
N GLU A 271 12.58 7.42 -24.01
CA GLU A 271 12.68 7.42 -22.54
C GLU A 271 11.58 6.58 -21.87
N LEU A 272 10.33 6.72 -22.33
CA LEU A 272 9.20 5.94 -21.80
C LEU A 272 9.37 4.44 -22.03
N LEU A 273 9.80 4.04 -23.22
CA LEU A 273 10.05 2.63 -23.55
C LEU A 273 11.20 2.04 -22.72
N ARG A 274 12.29 2.78 -22.50
CA ARG A 274 13.38 2.31 -21.63
C ARG A 274 12.94 2.17 -20.16
N MET A 275 12.13 3.09 -19.66
CA MET A 275 11.54 2.97 -18.32
C MET A 275 10.62 1.75 -18.21
N ARG A 276 9.84 1.45 -19.26
CA ARG A 276 9.01 0.25 -19.36
C ARG A 276 9.88 -1.01 -19.34
N ASP A 277 10.92 -1.07 -20.17
CA ASP A 277 11.78 -2.24 -20.29
C ASP A 277 12.54 -2.53 -18.98
N ALA A 278 13.03 -1.50 -18.29
CA ALA A 278 13.67 -1.67 -16.98
C ALA A 278 12.70 -2.24 -15.92
N LEU A 279 11.44 -1.79 -15.92
CA LEU A 279 10.42 -2.33 -15.02
C LEU A 279 10.08 -3.78 -15.36
N VAL A 280 9.80 -4.08 -16.64
CA VAL A 280 9.45 -5.43 -17.09
C VAL A 280 10.59 -6.41 -16.88
N HIS A 281 11.84 -6.00 -17.13
CA HIS A 281 13.03 -6.80 -16.84
C HIS A 281 13.08 -7.19 -15.36
N LEU A 282 12.89 -6.22 -14.47
CA LEU A 282 12.88 -6.44 -13.03
C LEU A 282 11.69 -7.33 -12.59
N GLU A 283 10.51 -7.17 -13.18
CA GLU A 283 9.38 -8.06 -12.92
C GLU A 283 9.73 -9.51 -13.25
N LEU A 284 10.28 -9.76 -14.44
CA LEU A 284 10.64 -11.09 -14.91
C LEU A 284 11.78 -11.71 -14.08
N GLU A 285 12.78 -10.94 -13.66
CA GLU A 285 13.87 -11.39 -12.78
C GLU A 285 13.31 -12.01 -11.48
N TYR A 286 12.24 -11.43 -10.93
CA TYR A 286 11.58 -11.91 -9.71
C TYR A 286 10.39 -12.84 -9.97
N GLY A 287 10.21 -13.28 -11.22
CA GLY A 287 9.16 -14.21 -11.65
C GLY A 287 7.75 -13.62 -11.67
N MET A 288 7.61 -12.29 -11.67
CA MET A 288 6.32 -11.59 -11.69
C MET A 288 5.94 -11.23 -13.14
N ARG A 289 4.64 -11.30 -13.46
CA ARG A 289 4.11 -10.98 -14.80
C ARG A 289 2.77 -10.26 -14.70
N PHE A 290 2.80 -8.93 -14.66
CA PHE A 290 1.60 -8.10 -14.50
C PHE A 290 0.82 -7.87 -15.78
N GLU A 291 1.49 -7.90 -16.94
CA GLU A 291 0.81 -7.77 -18.25
C GLU A 291 -0.38 -8.73 -18.34
N ASN A 292 -1.53 -8.19 -18.77
CA ASN A 292 -2.82 -8.88 -18.87
C ASN A 292 -3.46 -9.34 -17.54
N TYR A 293 -2.88 -9.01 -16.38
CA TYR A 293 -3.51 -9.21 -15.09
C TYR A 293 -4.47 -8.04 -14.77
N ARG A 294 -5.76 -8.19 -15.10
CA ARG A 294 -6.76 -7.12 -14.93
C ARG A 294 -7.22 -6.94 -13.48
N LEU A 295 -7.25 -7.98 -12.66
CA LEU A 295 -7.85 -7.93 -11.32
C LEU A 295 -6.84 -8.00 -10.16
N PHE A 296 -5.58 -7.64 -10.39
CA PHE A 296 -4.57 -7.62 -9.32
C PHE A 296 -4.85 -6.46 -8.36
N SER A 297 -4.88 -6.72 -7.06
CA SER A 297 -5.08 -5.70 -6.02
C SER A 297 -3.76 -5.45 -5.30
N ASP A 298 -3.22 -4.23 -5.46
CA ASP A 298 -2.01 -3.82 -4.78
C ASP A 298 -2.14 -3.91 -3.27
N ILE A 299 -1.08 -4.39 -2.61
CA ILE A 299 -1.06 -4.56 -1.17
C ILE A 299 -0.31 -3.40 -0.54
N ASN A 300 -1.06 -2.62 0.23
CA ASN A 300 -0.54 -1.51 1.03
C ASN A 300 -1.31 -1.44 2.35
N ARG A 301 -1.35 -2.57 3.08
CA ARG A 301 -2.05 -2.69 4.36
C ARG A 301 -1.03 -2.82 5.50
N SER A 302 -1.44 -2.38 6.69
CA SER A 302 -0.70 -2.59 7.93
C SER A 302 -1.53 -3.46 8.87
N PHE A 303 -0.96 -4.60 9.29
CA PHE A 303 -1.61 -5.52 10.20
C PHE A 303 -0.77 -5.80 11.45
N LYS A 304 -1.47 -5.95 12.57
CA LYS A 304 -0.96 -6.50 13.82
C LYS A 304 -1.79 -7.71 14.21
N LEU A 305 -1.18 -8.64 14.93
CA LEU A 305 -1.85 -9.84 15.39
C LEU A 305 -2.13 -9.70 16.89
N ASP A 306 -3.39 -9.86 17.29
CA ASP A 306 -3.81 -9.65 18.68
C ASP A 306 -3.06 -10.55 19.66
N TYR A 307 -2.91 -11.82 19.33
CA TYR A 307 -2.20 -12.80 20.14
C TYR A 307 -0.71 -12.48 20.31
N GLU A 308 -0.04 -12.01 19.25
CA GLU A 308 1.37 -11.61 19.34
C GLU A 308 1.52 -10.34 20.14
N MET A 309 0.65 -9.37 19.91
CA MET A 309 0.70 -8.08 20.56
C MET A 309 0.48 -8.22 22.08
N ILE A 310 -0.52 -9.02 22.51
CA ILE A 310 -0.76 -9.28 23.93
C ILE A 310 0.47 -9.97 24.53
N ARG A 311 0.94 -11.07 23.93
CA ARG A 311 2.07 -11.86 24.44
C ARG A 311 3.36 -11.04 24.55
N GLN A 312 3.72 -10.30 23.50
CA GLN A 312 4.95 -9.52 23.45
C GLN A 312 4.93 -8.38 24.48
N ASN A 313 3.83 -7.62 24.57
CA ASN A 313 3.74 -6.56 25.58
C ASN A 313 3.75 -7.14 27.01
N ARG A 314 3.08 -8.28 27.26
CA ARG A 314 3.10 -8.92 28.58
C ARG A 314 4.52 -9.29 29.01
N LEU A 315 5.27 -9.94 28.12
CA LEU A 315 6.66 -10.32 28.38
C LEU A 315 7.56 -9.08 28.56
N ALA A 316 7.31 -8.01 27.80
CA ALA A 316 8.02 -6.75 27.91
C ALA A 316 7.75 -6.04 29.25
N CYS A 317 6.52 -6.08 29.77
CA CYS A 317 6.19 -5.63 31.13
C CYS A 317 6.66 -6.61 32.22
N GLY A 318 7.19 -7.79 31.86
CA GLY A 318 7.62 -8.80 32.84
C GLY A 318 6.48 -9.44 33.62
N MET A 319 5.23 -9.34 33.13
CA MET A 319 4.05 -9.88 33.79
C MET A 319 3.90 -11.38 33.53
N THR A 320 3.46 -12.11 34.53
CA THR A 320 2.94 -13.48 34.41
C THR A 320 1.56 -13.48 33.74
N MET A 321 1.10 -14.63 33.26
CA MET A 321 -0.25 -14.72 32.69
C MET A 321 -1.31 -14.52 33.78
N GLU A 322 -1.05 -15.03 34.98
CA GLU A 322 -1.88 -14.89 36.18
C GLU A 322 -2.10 -13.42 36.54
N GLU A 323 -1.03 -12.63 36.57
CA GLU A 323 -1.10 -11.19 36.83
C GLU A 323 -1.88 -10.46 35.73
N LEU A 324 -1.68 -10.82 34.45
CA LEU A 324 -2.37 -10.13 33.36
C LEU A 324 -3.87 -10.49 33.31
N CYS A 325 -4.25 -11.76 33.48
CA CYS A 325 -5.64 -12.19 33.36
C CYS A 325 -6.51 -11.78 34.56
N ASP A 326 -5.91 -11.55 35.73
CA ASP A 326 -6.63 -11.20 36.96
C ASP A 326 -7.64 -10.03 36.76
N GLY A 327 -8.90 -10.29 37.12
CA GLY A 327 -10.03 -9.36 36.95
C GLY A 327 -10.53 -9.14 35.52
N ILE A 328 -9.96 -9.83 34.51
CA ILE A 328 -10.27 -9.62 33.09
C ILE A 328 -10.80 -10.89 32.40
N CYS A 329 -10.09 -12.00 32.52
CA CYS A 329 -10.45 -13.30 31.93
C CYS A 329 -9.81 -14.46 32.72
N THR A 330 -10.11 -15.69 32.34
CA THR A 330 -9.46 -16.87 32.94
C THR A 330 -8.05 -17.07 32.40
N TRP A 331 -7.21 -17.76 33.17
CA TRP A 331 -5.86 -18.12 32.73
C TRP A 331 -5.87 -18.98 31.46
N GLU A 332 -6.80 -19.94 31.38
CA GLU A 332 -6.96 -20.82 30.22
C GLU A 332 -7.36 -20.03 28.97
N GLU A 333 -8.25 -19.04 29.12
CA GLU A 333 -8.62 -18.14 28.03
C GLU A 333 -7.40 -17.33 27.56
N LEU A 334 -6.66 -16.68 28.47
CA LEU A 334 -5.46 -15.92 28.10
C LEU A 334 -4.41 -16.80 27.42
N SER A 335 -4.17 -18.01 27.95
CA SER A 335 -3.26 -18.99 27.35
C SER A 335 -3.69 -19.40 25.93
N ARG A 336 -4.99 -19.52 25.67
CA ARG A 336 -5.51 -19.80 24.32
C ARG A 336 -5.40 -18.57 23.41
N ILE A 337 -5.62 -17.37 23.94
CA ILE A 337 -5.46 -16.10 23.23
C ILE A 337 -4.01 -15.93 22.77
N GLU A 338 -3.02 -16.01 23.66
CA GLU A 338 -1.60 -15.81 23.31
C GLU A 338 -1.04 -16.87 22.35
N ARG A 339 -1.72 -18.02 22.22
CA ARG A 339 -1.40 -19.07 21.23
C ARG A 339 -2.16 -18.92 19.91
N GLY A 340 -2.94 -17.84 19.73
CA GLY A 340 -3.75 -17.61 18.54
C GLY A 340 -4.94 -18.57 18.36
N LYS A 341 -5.26 -19.39 19.37
CA LYS A 341 -6.34 -20.40 19.32
C LYS A 341 -7.71 -19.83 19.65
N CYS A 342 -7.78 -18.60 20.17
CA CYS A 342 -9.02 -17.93 20.51
C CYS A 342 -8.87 -16.43 20.29
N LYS A 343 -9.83 -15.82 19.58
CA LYS A 343 -9.92 -14.37 19.45
C LYS A 343 -10.51 -13.79 20.75
N PRO A 344 -9.83 -12.85 21.45
CA PRO A 344 -10.45 -12.13 22.55
C PRO A 344 -11.59 -11.24 22.05
N ASN A 345 -12.67 -11.11 22.83
CA ASN A 345 -13.65 -10.07 22.55
C ASN A 345 -13.00 -8.68 22.72
N ASP A 346 -13.58 -7.65 22.10
CA ASP A 346 -12.93 -6.34 22.01
C ASP A 346 -12.76 -5.66 23.38
N LYS A 347 -13.71 -5.83 24.30
CA LYS A 347 -13.60 -5.30 25.67
C LYS A 347 -12.49 -5.99 26.47
N THR A 348 -12.36 -7.32 26.34
CA THR A 348 -11.29 -8.09 26.96
C THR A 348 -9.94 -7.66 26.40
N PHE A 349 -9.82 -7.52 25.09
CA PHE A 349 -8.61 -7.04 24.44
C PHE A 349 -8.20 -5.65 24.95
N GLU A 350 -9.13 -4.68 24.96
CA GLU A 350 -8.85 -3.33 25.44
C GLU A 350 -8.40 -3.31 26.91
N LYS A 351 -9.05 -4.10 27.78
CA LYS A 351 -8.67 -4.22 29.20
C LYS A 351 -7.29 -4.83 29.40
N LEU A 352 -6.94 -5.87 28.64
CA LEU A 352 -5.60 -6.48 28.71
C LEU A 352 -4.53 -5.46 28.30
N MET A 353 -4.78 -4.73 27.22
CA MET A 353 -3.87 -3.69 26.72
C MET A 353 -3.75 -2.51 27.68
N GLU A 354 -4.84 -2.09 28.32
CA GLU A 354 -4.85 -1.04 29.34
C GLU A 354 -4.08 -1.46 30.59
N LYS A 355 -4.21 -2.71 31.05
CA LYS A 355 -3.45 -3.24 32.20
C LYS A 355 -1.93 -3.23 31.97
N MET A 356 -1.49 -3.33 30.72
CA MET A 356 -0.08 -3.22 30.32
C MET A 356 0.35 -1.77 30.01
N ASN A 357 -0.47 -0.75 30.30
CA ASN A 357 -0.25 0.66 29.93
C ASN A 357 -0.06 0.89 28.42
N ARG A 358 -0.63 0.03 27.57
CA ARG A 358 -0.52 0.08 26.11
C ARG A 358 -1.90 0.22 25.47
N LYS A 359 -2.70 1.20 25.92
CA LYS A 359 -4.09 1.39 25.48
C LYS A 359 -4.22 1.42 23.95
N ARG A 360 -4.82 0.39 23.38
CA ARG A 360 -4.98 0.23 21.93
C ARG A 360 -6.37 -0.26 21.51
N GLY A 361 -6.77 0.18 20.31
CA GLY A 361 -8.00 -0.27 19.64
C GLY A 361 -7.76 -1.43 18.67
N ARG A 362 -8.83 -1.89 18.03
CA ARG A 362 -8.76 -2.86 16.92
C ARG A 362 -8.34 -2.23 15.59
N ILE A 363 -8.57 -0.93 15.45
CA ILE A 363 -8.28 -0.14 14.26
C ILE A 363 -7.59 1.12 14.75
N GLU A 364 -6.38 1.37 14.26
CA GLU A 364 -5.59 2.54 14.61
C GLU A 364 -5.08 3.25 13.35
N ALA A 365 -4.70 4.51 13.50
CA ALA A 365 -3.99 5.28 12.49
C ALA A 365 -2.82 6.01 13.18
N TYR A 366 -1.93 6.61 12.39
CA TYR A 366 -0.81 7.41 12.91
C TYR A 366 -1.26 8.59 13.78
N ILE A 367 -2.45 9.12 13.46
CA ILE A 367 -3.12 10.22 14.14
C ILE A 367 -4.54 9.81 14.54
N THR A 368 -5.03 10.33 15.67
CA THR A 368 -6.40 10.15 16.14
C THR A 368 -7.26 11.34 15.71
N THR A 369 -8.24 11.07 14.86
CA THR A 369 -9.12 12.07 14.24
C THR A 369 -10.40 11.44 13.70
N ALA A 370 -11.53 12.14 13.78
CA ALA A 370 -12.78 11.80 13.10
C ALA A 370 -12.87 12.44 11.70
N ASP A 371 -11.91 13.30 11.34
CA ASP A 371 -11.81 13.93 10.03
C ASP A 371 -10.84 13.12 9.14
N TYR A 372 -11.39 12.43 8.15
CA TYR A 372 -10.59 11.62 7.22
C TYR A 372 -9.62 12.47 6.40
N GLU A 373 -9.93 13.75 6.16
CA GLU A 373 -9.03 14.65 5.42
C GLU A 373 -7.70 14.83 6.13
N MET A 374 -7.68 14.74 7.47
CA MET A 374 -6.45 14.81 8.25
C MET A 374 -5.56 13.59 8.02
N ILE A 375 -6.16 12.41 7.77
CA ILE A 375 -5.43 11.19 7.42
C ILE A 375 -4.84 11.30 6.01
N LEU A 376 -5.54 11.98 5.09
CA LEU A 376 -4.99 12.28 3.76
C LEU A 376 -3.83 13.27 3.82
N LEU A 377 -3.92 14.31 4.65
CA LEU A 377 -2.82 15.26 4.87
C LEU A 377 -1.59 14.58 5.49
N GLU A 378 -1.78 13.68 6.45
CA GLU A 378 -0.70 12.82 6.97
C GLU A 378 -0.03 12.02 5.85
N ALA A 379 -0.84 11.40 4.98
CA ALA A 379 -0.32 10.63 3.85
C ALA A 379 0.47 11.48 2.85
N GLU A 380 0.00 12.71 2.58
CA GLU A 380 0.67 13.67 1.71
C GLU A 380 1.98 14.18 2.34
N MET A 381 1.99 14.39 3.65
CA MET A 381 3.18 14.76 4.40
C MET A 381 4.27 13.70 4.27
N GLU A 382 3.93 12.41 4.43
CA GLU A 382 4.88 11.32 4.25
C GLU A 382 5.46 11.29 2.82
N LYS A 383 4.61 11.49 1.79
CA LYS A 383 5.05 11.57 0.39
C LYS A 383 6.04 12.73 0.18
N ALA A 384 5.72 13.91 0.71
CA ALA A 384 6.58 15.10 0.62
C ALA A 384 7.94 14.85 1.29
N LEU A 385 7.94 14.27 2.50
CA LEU A 385 9.15 13.92 3.23
C LEU A 385 9.99 12.87 2.49
N HIS A 386 9.35 11.84 1.92
CA HIS A 386 10.04 10.82 1.13
C HIS A 386 10.71 11.39 -0.14
N ARG A 387 10.14 12.46 -0.70
CA ARG A 387 10.68 13.20 -1.86
C ARG A 387 11.57 14.38 -1.47
N PHE A 388 11.92 14.54 -0.20
CA PHE A 388 12.77 15.63 0.30
C PHE A 388 12.17 17.04 0.08
N GLN A 389 10.85 17.16 -0.04
CA GLN A 389 10.12 18.42 -0.22
C GLN A 389 9.75 19.06 1.13
N TYR A 390 10.76 19.55 1.85
CA TYR A 390 10.60 20.01 3.24
C TYR A 390 9.71 21.26 3.37
N GLU A 391 9.71 22.16 2.39
CA GLU A 391 8.81 23.34 2.34
C GLU A 391 7.34 22.91 2.35
N LYS A 392 7.00 21.93 1.51
CA LYS A 392 5.64 21.38 1.41
C LYS A 392 5.25 20.69 2.71
N ALA A 393 6.14 19.87 3.27
CA ALA A 393 5.90 19.18 4.54
C ALA A 393 5.66 20.16 5.70
N GLU A 394 6.37 21.29 5.74
CA GLU A 394 6.19 22.33 6.75
C GLU A 394 4.84 23.03 6.65
N GLY A 395 4.36 23.29 5.43
CA GLY A 395 3.01 23.81 5.19
C GLY A 395 1.95 22.86 5.76
N ILE A 396 2.05 21.57 5.43
CA ILE A 396 1.11 20.54 5.89
C ILE A 396 1.15 20.39 7.42
N LEU A 397 2.34 20.40 8.04
CA LEU A 397 2.47 20.31 9.50
C LEU A 397 1.77 21.48 10.21
N LYS A 398 1.85 22.70 9.67
CA LYS A 398 1.15 23.88 10.21
C LYS A 398 -0.36 23.70 10.18
N ASP A 399 -0.89 23.10 9.12
CA ASP A 399 -2.33 22.85 9.00
C ASP A 399 -2.80 21.70 9.89
N LEU A 400 -2.01 20.62 9.98
CA LEU A 400 -2.27 19.52 10.92
C LEU A 400 -2.28 20.02 12.38
N SER A 401 -1.30 20.84 12.76
CA SER A 401 -1.17 21.38 14.12
C SER A 401 -2.35 22.25 14.56
N LYS A 402 -3.05 22.91 13.61
CA LYS A 402 -4.22 23.74 13.90
C LYS A 402 -5.51 22.93 14.08
N ARG A 403 -5.59 21.77 13.42
CA ARG A 403 -6.82 20.97 13.30
C ARG A 403 -6.82 19.74 14.22
N LEU A 404 -5.66 19.19 14.59
CA LEU A 404 -5.57 18.06 15.51
C LEU A 404 -5.83 18.48 16.95
N GLU A 405 -6.58 17.64 17.66
CA GLU A 405 -6.80 17.82 19.10
C GLU A 405 -5.54 17.39 19.89
N SER A 406 -5.09 18.23 20.83
CA SER A 406 -3.90 18.04 21.67
C SER A 406 -4.13 17.18 22.92
N ASN A 407 -5.38 16.74 23.15
CA ASN A 407 -5.74 15.82 24.23
C ASN A 407 -5.35 14.36 23.94
N TYR A 408 -5.06 14.01 22.68
CA TYR A 408 -4.59 12.68 22.29
C TYR A 408 -3.05 12.62 22.30
N PRO A 409 -2.44 11.79 23.16
CA PRO A 409 -0.99 11.62 23.19
C PRO A 409 -0.38 11.22 21.84
N GLU A 410 -1.10 10.42 21.05
CA GLU A 410 -0.69 9.97 19.72
C GLU A 410 -0.52 11.16 18.76
N ASN A 411 -1.43 12.15 18.82
CA ASN A 411 -1.35 13.36 18.00
C ASN A 411 -0.17 14.24 18.42
N CYS A 412 0.04 14.43 19.72
CA CYS A 412 1.18 15.20 20.23
C CYS A 412 2.51 14.54 19.83
N GLN A 413 2.62 13.22 20.00
CA GLN A 413 3.81 12.47 19.61
C GLN A 413 4.10 12.62 18.11
N TYR A 414 3.09 12.48 17.25
CA TYR A 414 3.24 12.67 15.81
C TYR A 414 3.72 14.10 15.46
N LEU A 415 3.02 15.12 15.95
CA LEU A 415 3.33 16.52 15.65
C LEU A 415 4.73 16.94 16.15
N GLU A 416 5.11 16.54 17.37
CA GLU A 416 6.44 16.83 17.92
C GLU A 416 7.55 16.13 17.14
N THR A 417 7.34 14.88 16.74
CA THR A 417 8.30 14.10 15.93
C THR A 417 8.56 14.78 14.60
N GLU A 418 7.50 15.18 13.90
CA GLU A 418 7.63 15.80 12.60
C GLU A 418 8.17 17.23 12.67
N LYS A 419 7.88 17.96 13.75
CA LYS A 419 8.52 19.25 14.02
C LYS A 419 10.03 19.10 14.14
N VAL A 420 10.51 18.14 14.92
CA VAL A 420 11.96 17.87 15.07
C VAL A 420 12.59 17.54 13.71
N ARG A 421 11.92 16.70 12.90
CA ARG A 421 12.40 16.35 11.55
C ARG A 421 12.60 17.59 10.67
N ILE A 422 11.65 18.52 10.70
CA ILE A 422 11.72 19.76 9.91
C ILE A 422 12.78 20.72 10.46
N GLU A 423 12.85 20.93 11.77
CA GLU A 423 13.85 21.82 12.38
C GLU A 423 15.30 21.37 12.10
N ILE A 424 15.55 20.06 12.11
CA ILE A 424 16.85 19.50 11.69
C ILE A 424 17.10 19.75 10.20
N SER A 425 16.09 19.56 9.33
CA SER A 425 16.25 19.81 7.89
C SER A 425 16.59 21.28 7.57
N ARG A 426 16.11 22.22 8.40
CA ARG A 426 16.39 23.65 8.34
C ARG A 426 17.68 24.06 9.03
N GLN A 427 18.42 23.11 9.60
CA GLN A 427 19.63 23.38 10.41
C GLN A 427 19.36 24.27 11.63
N HIS A 428 18.10 24.35 12.09
CA HIS A 428 17.74 25.05 13.32
C HIS A 428 18.01 24.21 14.57
N LEU A 429 18.17 22.89 14.40
CA LEU A 429 18.46 21.94 15.45
C LEU A 429 19.66 21.08 15.07
N THR A 430 20.58 20.85 16.01
CA THR A 430 21.70 19.93 15.78
C THR A 430 21.22 18.47 15.75
N PHE A 431 22.01 17.57 15.14
CA PHE A 431 21.67 16.14 15.16
C PHE A 431 21.61 15.58 16.59
N ALA A 432 22.49 16.04 17.48
CA ALA A 432 22.52 15.60 18.88
C ALA A 432 21.24 16.01 19.62
N ASP A 433 20.86 17.29 19.51
CA ASP A 433 19.66 17.83 20.17
C ASP A 433 18.37 17.24 19.58
N GLY A 434 18.38 16.97 18.27
CA GLY A 434 17.32 16.25 17.58
C GLY A 434 17.13 14.84 18.12
N ILE A 435 18.22 14.08 18.27
CA ILE A 435 18.16 12.73 18.85
C ILE A 435 17.63 12.79 20.29
N GLN A 436 18.11 13.72 21.11
CA GLN A 436 17.62 13.87 22.49
C GLN A 436 16.14 14.22 22.54
N SER A 437 15.68 15.11 21.65
CA SER A 437 14.25 15.45 21.55
C SER A 437 13.41 14.23 21.19
N LEU A 438 13.85 13.42 20.22
CA LEU A 438 13.16 12.19 19.83
C LEU A 438 13.14 11.12 20.93
N ILE A 439 14.23 10.98 21.68
CA ILE A 439 14.30 10.08 22.84
C ILE A 439 13.31 10.55 23.91
N SER A 440 13.27 11.84 24.23
CA SER A 440 12.32 12.40 25.19
C SER A 440 10.87 12.18 24.76
N ILE A 441 10.55 12.30 23.47
CA ILE A 441 9.23 11.98 22.91
C ILE A 441 8.86 10.51 23.14
N LEU A 442 9.79 9.57 22.98
CA LEU A 442 9.56 8.16 23.26
C LEU A 442 9.38 7.88 24.76
N GLU A 443 10.18 8.51 25.61
CA GLU A 443 10.13 8.31 27.07
C GLU A 443 8.76 8.68 27.67
N LYS A 444 8.05 9.64 27.07
CA LYS A 444 6.66 9.99 27.45
C LYS A 444 5.69 8.79 27.34
N THR A 445 6.02 7.76 26.56
CA THR A 445 5.20 6.54 26.41
C THR A 445 5.40 5.54 27.57
N GLY A 446 6.45 5.68 28.38
CA GLY A 446 6.61 4.94 29.65
C GLY A 446 6.96 3.46 29.51
N TYR A 447 8.17 3.13 29.03
CA TYR A 447 8.65 1.74 28.93
C TYR A 447 9.32 1.26 30.22
N GLU A 448 8.99 0.05 30.67
CA GLU A 448 9.60 -0.58 31.87
C GLU A 448 10.90 -1.35 31.56
N LYS A 449 11.09 -1.74 30.29
CA LYS A 449 12.26 -2.44 29.78
C LYS A 449 12.77 -1.74 28.52
N GLU A 450 13.83 -2.28 27.92
CA GLU A 450 14.31 -1.82 26.61
C GLU A 450 13.16 -1.81 25.59
N ILE A 451 12.98 -0.66 24.94
CA ILE A 451 11.88 -0.38 24.01
C ILE A 451 11.70 -1.47 22.94
N PHE A 452 12.78 -2.01 22.39
CA PHE A 452 12.74 -3.03 21.32
C PHE A 452 12.12 -4.37 21.74
N THR A 453 11.94 -4.61 23.04
CA THR A 453 11.26 -5.80 23.56
C THR A 453 9.73 -5.73 23.43
N TYR A 454 9.19 -4.51 23.26
CA TYR A 454 7.75 -4.28 23.13
C TYR A 454 7.26 -4.52 21.69
N ASN A 455 5.96 -4.76 21.56
CA ASN A 455 5.31 -4.61 20.25
C ASN A 455 5.15 -3.11 19.96
N LEU A 456 6.01 -2.59 19.08
CA LEU A 456 6.09 -1.16 18.82
C LEU A 456 4.90 -0.65 17.97
N THR A 457 4.43 0.56 18.25
CA THR A 457 3.47 1.29 17.40
C THR A 457 4.16 1.76 16.12
N ALA A 458 3.39 2.13 15.11
CA ALA A 458 3.92 2.70 13.88
C ALA A 458 4.70 4.02 14.15
N ASN A 459 4.17 4.89 15.04
CA ASN A 459 4.85 6.11 15.48
C ASN A 459 6.20 5.82 16.16
N GLU A 460 6.25 4.86 17.08
CA GLU A 460 7.48 4.48 17.79
C GLU A 460 8.57 3.99 16.82
N LYS A 461 8.17 3.15 15.85
CA LYS A 461 9.09 2.66 14.82
C LYS A 461 9.59 3.79 13.90
N ASN A 462 8.74 4.75 13.57
CA ASN A 462 9.12 5.93 12.79
C ASN A 462 10.12 6.82 13.54
N ILE A 463 9.92 7.04 14.84
CA ILE A 463 10.86 7.81 15.67
C ILE A 463 12.21 7.11 15.75
N LEU A 464 12.24 5.80 16.04
CA LEU A 464 13.48 5.02 16.10
C LEU A 464 14.21 4.99 14.75
N THR A 465 13.48 4.87 13.65
CA THR A 465 14.05 4.95 12.30
C THR A 465 14.65 6.33 12.03
N LEU A 466 13.98 7.41 12.47
CA LEU A 466 14.51 8.77 12.35
C LEU A 466 15.79 8.94 13.20
N ILE A 467 15.82 8.44 14.43
CA ILE A 467 17.04 8.45 15.27
C ILE A 467 18.20 7.76 14.55
N ALA A 468 17.98 6.60 13.94
CA ALA A 468 19.02 5.90 13.17
C ALA A 468 19.52 6.75 11.98
N CYS A 469 18.61 7.37 11.22
CA CYS A 469 18.98 8.28 10.13
C CYS A 469 19.81 9.48 10.63
N LEU A 470 19.50 10.03 11.80
CA LEU A 470 20.26 11.12 12.40
C LEU A 470 21.65 10.68 12.85
N TYR A 471 21.78 9.49 13.44
CA TYR A 471 23.09 8.92 13.77
C TYR A 471 23.95 8.70 12.52
N GLN A 472 23.38 8.16 11.44
CA GLN A 472 24.08 8.03 10.16
C GLN A 472 24.59 9.40 9.66
N LYS A 473 23.72 10.42 9.62
CA LYS A 473 24.09 11.79 9.21
C LYS A 473 25.15 12.42 10.10
N TRP A 474 25.17 12.07 11.38
CA TRP A 474 26.19 12.50 12.34
C TRP A 474 27.47 11.63 12.29
N ASN A 475 27.63 10.79 11.27
CA ASN A 475 28.76 9.88 11.09
C ASN A 475 28.96 8.88 12.25
N ARG A 476 27.86 8.53 12.93
CA ARG A 476 27.78 7.52 14.00
C ARG A 476 27.11 6.27 13.45
N LYS A 477 27.75 5.68 12.44
CA LYS A 477 27.15 4.63 11.58
C LYS A 477 26.88 3.34 12.34
N GLU A 478 27.74 2.96 13.27
CA GLU A 478 27.59 1.75 14.08
C GLU A 478 26.35 1.84 14.98
N GLN A 479 26.08 3.00 15.61
CA GLN A 479 24.86 3.19 16.38
C GLN A 479 23.60 3.12 15.49
N ALA A 480 23.67 3.68 14.28
CA ALA A 480 22.57 3.60 13.33
C ALA A 480 22.28 2.16 12.90
N VAL A 481 23.31 1.36 12.59
CA VAL A 481 23.16 -0.08 12.28
C VAL A 481 22.52 -0.82 13.44
N GLN A 482 22.99 -0.61 14.68
CA GLN A 482 22.43 -1.29 15.86
C GLN A 482 20.93 -1.04 16.03
N ILE A 483 20.46 0.19 15.82
CA ILE A 483 19.04 0.52 15.92
C ILE A 483 18.25 -0.14 14.79
N LEU A 484 18.74 -0.07 13.54
CA LEU A 484 18.06 -0.64 12.38
C LEU A 484 17.97 -2.16 12.44
N GLU A 485 19.03 -2.84 12.91
CA GLU A 485 19.02 -4.30 13.13
C GLU A 485 18.01 -4.69 14.21
N LYS A 486 17.96 -3.97 15.34
CA LYS A 486 16.95 -4.21 16.39
C LYS A 486 15.53 -3.97 15.89
N LEU A 487 15.30 -2.94 15.07
CA LEU A 487 14.01 -2.71 14.42
C LEU A 487 13.65 -3.85 13.46
N LEU A 488 14.60 -4.30 12.64
CA LEU A 488 14.40 -5.40 11.71
C LEU A 488 14.00 -6.68 12.45
N ILE A 489 14.71 -7.03 13.53
CA ILE A 489 14.37 -8.16 14.40
C ILE A 489 12.95 -7.98 14.98
N ASN A 490 12.56 -6.78 15.41
CA ASN A 490 11.22 -6.53 15.94
C ASN A 490 10.11 -6.74 14.89
N TYR A 491 10.34 -6.36 13.63
CA TYR A 491 9.39 -6.68 12.55
C TYR A 491 9.34 -8.17 12.24
N GLU A 492 10.51 -8.81 12.12
CA GLU A 492 10.64 -10.22 11.73
C GLU A 492 10.26 -11.19 12.86
N ALA A 493 10.10 -10.70 14.09
CA ALA A 493 9.51 -11.43 15.19
C ALA A 493 7.98 -11.61 15.06
N SER A 494 7.33 -10.89 14.15
CA SER A 494 5.90 -11.08 13.86
C SER A 494 5.70 -12.18 12.81
N SER A 495 4.62 -12.93 12.96
CA SER A 495 4.16 -13.91 11.96
C SER A 495 3.46 -13.23 10.78
N CYS A 496 3.25 -11.91 10.81
CA CYS A 496 2.75 -11.18 9.65
C CYS A 496 3.73 -11.26 8.48
N ASN A 497 3.20 -11.52 7.29
CA ASN A 497 3.95 -11.48 6.06
C ASN A 497 4.48 -10.05 5.83
N PRO A 498 5.77 -9.87 5.46
CA PRO A 498 6.35 -8.55 5.18
C PRO A 498 5.57 -7.68 4.19
N ALA A 499 4.79 -8.29 3.27
CA ALA A 499 3.92 -7.55 2.36
C ALA A 499 2.87 -6.68 3.09
N PHE A 500 2.44 -7.08 4.29
CA PHE A 500 1.50 -6.31 5.14
C PHE A 500 2.21 -5.40 6.15
N MET A 501 3.50 -5.16 5.96
CA MET A 501 4.32 -4.23 6.74
C MET A 501 5.22 -3.39 5.83
N ILE A 502 4.93 -3.37 4.51
CA ILE A 502 5.88 -2.97 3.47
C ILE A 502 6.39 -1.53 3.63
N ARG A 503 5.57 -0.60 4.13
CA ARG A 503 5.96 0.80 4.32
C ARG A 503 7.07 0.91 5.34
N GLU A 504 6.83 0.42 6.56
CA GLU A 504 7.71 0.65 7.68
C GLU A 504 8.85 -0.40 7.71
N TRP A 505 8.56 -1.66 7.42
CA TRP A 505 9.58 -2.72 7.27
C TRP A 505 10.50 -2.42 6.08
N GLY A 506 9.93 -2.06 4.91
CA GLY A 506 10.70 -1.76 3.72
C GLY A 506 11.57 -0.51 3.85
N LEU A 507 11.15 0.49 4.64
CA LEU A 507 11.96 1.65 4.98
C LEU A 507 13.20 1.25 5.80
N VAL A 508 13.02 0.43 6.85
CA VAL A 508 14.12 -0.06 7.70
C VAL A 508 15.11 -0.89 6.88
N LEU A 509 14.64 -1.82 6.04
CA LEU A 509 15.52 -2.61 5.16
C LEU A 509 16.33 -1.71 4.23
N GLY A 510 15.67 -0.75 3.57
CA GLY A 510 16.34 0.14 2.63
C GLY A 510 17.39 1.04 3.28
N ASN A 511 17.14 1.49 4.51
CA ASN A 511 18.09 2.28 5.28
C ASN A 511 19.27 1.43 5.76
N LEU A 512 19.00 0.22 6.27
CA LEU A 512 20.04 -0.70 6.70
C LEU A 512 20.94 -1.14 5.55
N ALA A 513 20.34 -1.50 4.40
CA ALA A 513 21.10 -1.90 3.20
C ALA A 513 22.03 -0.79 2.71
N GLY A 514 21.53 0.45 2.61
CA GLY A 514 22.36 1.58 2.19
C GLY A 514 23.48 1.89 3.19
N LEU A 515 23.19 1.80 4.49
CA LEU A 515 24.19 2.06 5.53
C LEU A 515 25.30 0.99 5.55
N LEU A 516 24.93 -0.29 5.39
CA LEU A 516 25.90 -1.39 5.31
C LEU A 516 26.76 -1.30 4.04
N GLU A 517 26.15 -0.91 2.92
CA GLU A 517 26.89 -0.63 1.68
C GLU A 517 27.90 0.51 1.87
N GLU A 518 27.53 1.60 2.53
CA GLU A 518 28.45 2.69 2.88
C GLU A 518 29.59 2.26 3.83
N LEU A 519 29.37 1.22 4.64
CA LEU A 519 30.38 0.62 5.51
C LEU A 519 31.27 -0.41 4.80
N GLY A 520 31.01 -0.68 3.51
CA GLY A 520 31.79 -1.59 2.69
C GLY A 520 31.35 -3.05 2.75
N ASP A 521 30.19 -3.37 3.34
CA ASP A 521 29.61 -4.71 3.24
C ASP A 521 29.13 -4.95 1.79
N ILE A 522 29.43 -6.13 1.26
CA ILE A 522 29.10 -6.52 -0.11
C ILE A 522 27.92 -7.50 -0.13
N SER A 523 27.82 -8.41 0.84
CA SER A 523 26.85 -9.51 0.74
C SER A 523 25.49 -9.13 1.33
N ARG A 524 25.50 -8.51 2.51
CA ARG A 524 24.27 -8.23 3.24
C ARG A 524 23.38 -7.17 2.56
N PRO A 525 23.91 -6.07 1.99
CA PRO A 525 23.07 -5.10 1.29
C PRO A 525 22.30 -5.70 0.10
N ILE A 526 22.95 -6.56 -0.69
CA ILE A 526 22.30 -7.25 -1.83
C ILE A 526 21.17 -8.15 -1.32
N GLU A 527 21.41 -8.94 -0.27
CA GLU A 527 20.39 -9.81 0.32
C GLU A 527 19.15 -9.02 0.76
N LEU A 528 19.36 -7.91 1.49
CA LEU A 528 18.29 -7.04 1.98
C LEU A 528 17.53 -6.38 0.81
N CYS A 529 18.24 -5.87 -0.19
CA CYS A 529 17.62 -5.28 -1.38
C CYS A 529 16.81 -6.30 -2.18
N ARG A 530 17.31 -7.53 -2.39
CA ARG A 530 16.56 -8.60 -3.06
C ARG A 530 15.30 -8.99 -2.30
N LYS A 531 15.39 -9.12 -0.97
CA LYS A 531 14.22 -9.39 -0.12
C LYS A 531 13.17 -8.29 -0.23
N ARG A 532 13.61 -7.03 -0.26
CA ARG A 532 12.74 -5.85 -0.42
C ARG A 532 12.11 -5.78 -1.82
N LEU A 533 12.89 -5.99 -2.88
CA LEU A 533 12.43 -6.01 -4.27
C LEU A 533 11.36 -7.09 -4.48
N LYS A 534 11.65 -8.32 -4.04
CA LYS A 534 10.69 -9.43 -4.09
C LYS A 534 9.35 -9.07 -3.45
N THR A 535 9.40 -8.50 -2.24
CA THR A 535 8.20 -8.14 -1.47
C THR A 535 7.44 -6.98 -2.12
N ALA A 536 8.16 -5.97 -2.64
CA ALA A 536 7.56 -4.81 -3.29
C ALA A 536 6.86 -5.17 -4.60
N LEU A 537 7.51 -5.98 -5.45
CA LEU A 537 6.92 -6.47 -6.69
C LEU A 537 5.70 -7.34 -6.40
N SER A 538 5.78 -8.32 -5.48
CA SER A 538 4.62 -9.14 -5.11
C SER A 538 3.45 -8.35 -4.54
N ALA A 539 3.70 -7.16 -3.98
CA ALA A 539 2.68 -6.25 -3.47
C ALA A 539 2.22 -5.18 -4.48
N GLY A 540 2.74 -5.17 -5.71
CA GLY A 540 2.42 -4.16 -6.72
C GLY A 540 2.99 -2.75 -6.45
N GLN A 541 4.06 -2.65 -5.64
CA GLN A 541 4.62 -1.37 -5.20
C GLN A 541 5.91 -1.01 -5.96
N GLY A 542 5.90 0.14 -6.62
CA GLY A 542 7.01 0.64 -7.45
C GLY A 542 7.96 1.63 -6.77
N ARG A 543 7.49 2.38 -5.76
CA ARG A 543 8.21 3.54 -5.19
C ARG A 543 9.65 3.25 -4.73
N THR A 544 9.90 2.03 -4.28
CA THR A 544 11.16 1.64 -3.63
C THR A 544 12.11 0.84 -4.53
N LEU A 545 11.68 0.51 -5.75
CA LEU A 545 12.44 -0.35 -6.67
C LEU A 545 13.77 0.32 -7.05
N GLY A 546 13.72 1.55 -7.58
CA GLY A 546 14.91 2.28 -8.02
C GLY A 546 15.99 2.40 -6.94
N ARG A 547 15.63 2.75 -5.70
CA ARG A 547 16.61 2.83 -4.58
C ARG A 547 17.27 1.48 -4.29
N SER A 548 16.52 0.38 -4.39
CA SER A 548 17.06 -0.94 -4.07
C SER A 548 18.02 -1.42 -5.18
N VAL A 549 17.68 -1.16 -6.44
CA VAL A 549 18.57 -1.41 -7.59
C VAL A 549 19.81 -0.52 -7.53
N THR A 550 19.69 0.76 -7.14
CA THR A 550 20.87 1.63 -6.92
C THR A 550 21.86 1.04 -5.93
N ILE A 551 21.39 0.54 -4.78
CA ILE A 551 22.27 -0.06 -3.77
C ILE A 551 22.95 -1.31 -4.32
N ILE A 552 22.21 -2.16 -5.07
CA ILE A 552 22.80 -3.34 -5.73
C ILE A 552 23.87 -2.90 -6.74
N ALA A 553 23.59 -1.89 -7.57
CA ALA A 553 24.53 -1.34 -8.54
C ALA A 553 25.82 -0.83 -7.88
N CYS A 554 25.72 -0.08 -6.77
CA CYS A 554 26.90 0.37 -6.01
C CYS A 554 27.77 -0.81 -5.51
N VAL A 555 27.14 -1.90 -5.08
CA VAL A 555 27.88 -3.09 -4.62
C VAL A 555 28.52 -3.84 -5.78
N LEU A 556 27.79 -4.04 -6.88
CA LEU A 556 28.30 -4.72 -8.08
C LEU A 556 29.44 -3.94 -8.73
N GLU A 557 29.36 -2.60 -8.74
CA GLU A 557 30.42 -1.72 -9.22
C GLU A 557 31.72 -1.96 -8.46
N ARG A 558 31.67 -2.02 -7.12
CA ARG A 558 32.85 -2.28 -6.28
C ARG A 558 33.41 -3.69 -6.46
N LYS A 559 32.55 -4.68 -6.66
CA LYS A 559 32.93 -6.10 -6.68
C LYS A 559 33.38 -6.57 -8.06
N GLU A 560 32.63 -6.20 -9.09
CA GLU A 560 32.70 -6.76 -10.44
C GLU A 560 33.00 -5.69 -11.50
N LYS A 561 33.02 -4.41 -11.12
CA LYS A 561 33.11 -3.27 -12.05
C LYS A 561 32.01 -3.31 -13.12
N ASP A 562 30.84 -3.80 -12.72
CA ASP A 562 29.63 -3.77 -13.54
C ASP A 562 28.90 -2.44 -13.33
N PHE A 563 28.57 -1.79 -14.43
CA PHE A 563 27.92 -0.48 -14.47
C PHE A 563 26.53 -0.53 -15.13
N GLY A 564 26.17 -1.66 -15.75
CA GLY A 564 24.90 -1.79 -16.48
C GLY A 564 23.69 -1.53 -15.58
N GLU A 565 23.78 -2.02 -14.34
CA GLU A 565 22.71 -1.93 -13.35
C GLU A 565 22.34 -0.48 -12.95
N PHE A 566 23.26 0.48 -13.13
CA PHE A 566 22.97 1.89 -12.87
C PHE A 566 21.96 2.48 -13.86
N TYR A 567 21.91 2.00 -15.10
CA TYR A 567 20.92 2.47 -16.08
C TYR A 567 19.51 2.10 -15.65
N ASP A 568 19.29 0.85 -15.25
CA ASP A 568 17.99 0.40 -14.78
C ASP A 568 17.62 1.08 -13.45
N ALA A 569 18.58 1.30 -12.55
CA ALA A 569 18.37 2.09 -11.35
C ALA A 569 17.87 3.51 -11.67
N LEU A 570 18.54 4.22 -12.59
CA LEU A 570 18.18 5.58 -12.98
C LEU A 570 16.83 5.65 -13.69
N ARG A 571 16.54 4.71 -14.59
CA ARG A 571 15.24 4.58 -15.27
C ARG A 571 14.10 4.39 -14.27
N LEU A 572 14.27 3.51 -13.29
CA LEU A 572 13.27 3.27 -12.23
C LEU A 572 13.11 4.46 -11.28
N LEU A 573 14.21 5.16 -10.95
CA LEU A 573 14.15 6.39 -10.14
C LEU A 573 13.39 7.50 -10.87
N LYS A 574 13.67 7.69 -12.16
CA LYS A 574 12.98 8.66 -13.03
C LYS A 574 11.51 8.29 -13.21
N LEU A 575 11.21 7.01 -13.44
CA LEU A 575 9.84 6.49 -13.53
C LEU A 575 9.04 6.83 -12.27
N MET A 576 9.62 6.68 -11.08
CA MET A 576 8.92 6.94 -9.81
C MET A 576 9.10 8.38 -9.27
N LYS A 577 9.58 9.33 -10.09
CA LYS A 577 9.77 10.75 -9.72
C LYS A 577 10.64 10.94 -8.48
N MET A 578 11.73 10.18 -8.40
CA MET A 578 12.72 10.22 -7.32
C MET A 578 13.89 11.15 -7.67
N ASP A 579 13.59 12.38 -8.10
CA ASP A 579 14.53 13.31 -8.74
C ASP A 579 15.79 13.59 -7.90
N TYR A 580 15.64 13.76 -6.58
CA TYR A 580 16.79 13.95 -5.68
C TYR A 580 17.76 12.77 -5.75
N ARG A 581 17.24 11.54 -5.66
CA ARG A 581 18.07 10.32 -5.71
C ARG A 581 18.64 10.10 -7.10
N PHE A 582 17.86 10.38 -8.15
CA PHE A 582 18.31 10.35 -9.53
C PHE A 582 19.57 11.24 -9.70
N ASN A 583 19.48 12.50 -9.27
CA ASN A 583 20.60 13.43 -9.35
C ASN A 583 21.81 12.98 -8.52
N CYS A 584 21.59 12.42 -7.32
CA CYS A 584 22.70 11.87 -6.52
C CYS A 584 23.44 10.73 -7.26
N VAL A 585 22.72 9.86 -7.96
CA VAL A 585 23.32 8.75 -8.71
C VAL A 585 24.06 9.29 -9.94
N VAL A 586 23.47 10.22 -10.68
CA VAL A 586 24.13 10.89 -11.81
C VAL A 586 25.42 11.59 -11.37
N ASP A 587 25.38 12.33 -10.28
CA ASP A 587 26.55 13.01 -9.72
C ASP A 587 27.64 12.03 -9.27
N TYR A 588 27.26 10.90 -8.68
CA TYR A 588 28.18 9.82 -8.30
C TYR A 588 28.90 9.26 -9.53
N ILE A 589 28.15 8.94 -10.59
CA ILE A 589 28.70 8.40 -11.84
C ILE A 589 29.64 9.42 -12.49
N LYS A 590 29.22 10.70 -12.59
CA LYS A 590 30.06 11.77 -13.18
C LYS A 590 31.36 11.99 -12.40
N LYS A 591 31.31 12.01 -11.06
CA LYS A 591 32.51 12.24 -10.21
C LYS A 591 33.55 11.14 -10.31
N ASN A 592 33.12 9.91 -10.52
CA ASN A 592 34.02 8.77 -10.65
C ASN A 592 34.54 8.58 -12.10
N GLY A 593 34.24 9.52 -13.01
CA GLY A 593 34.92 9.65 -14.29
C GLY A 593 34.57 8.59 -15.33
N TYR A 594 33.37 8.01 -15.26
CA TYR A 594 32.97 6.95 -16.18
C TYR A 594 32.66 7.52 -17.57
N VAL A 595 33.55 7.26 -18.52
CA VAL A 595 33.54 7.78 -19.90
C VAL A 595 32.39 7.18 -20.74
N GLU A 596 31.82 6.05 -20.32
CA GLU A 596 30.76 5.33 -21.04
C GLU A 596 29.34 5.73 -20.62
N PHE A 597 29.17 6.58 -19.61
CA PHE A 597 27.84 6.97 -19.14
C PHE A 597 27.19 7.99 -20.10
N ASP A 598 26.16 7.52 -20.80
CA ASP A 598 25.26 8.35 -21.60
C ASP A 598 23.96 8.64 -20.85
N GLU A 599 23.80 9.90 -20.40
CA GLU A 599 22.58 10.38 -19.75
C GLU A 599 21.37 10.34 -20.69
N GLU A 600 21.57 10.37 -22.02
CA GLU A 600 20.47 10.26 -23.00
C GLU A 600 19.95 8.82 -23.15
N ALA A 601 20.71 7.82 -22.69
CA ALA A 601 20.32 6.42 -22.67
C ALA A 601 19.48 6.03 -21.43
N VAL A 602 19.19 7.00 -20.55
CA VAL A 602 18.29 6.90 -19.39
C VAL A 602 16.91 7.41 -19.78
#